data_AF-A0A0N0V0X8-F1
#
_entry.id   AF-A0A0N0V0X8-F1
#
_cell.length_a   1.000
_cell.length_b   1.000
_cell.length_c   1.000
_cell.angle_alpha   90.00
_cell.angle_beta   90.00
_cell.angle_gamma   90.00
#
_symmetry.space_group_name_H-M   'P 1'
#
loop_
_entity.id
_entity.type
_entity.pdbx_description
1 polymer ?
#
loop_
_entity_poly.entity_id
_entity_poly.type
_entity_poly.pdbx_seq_one_letter_code
_entity_poly.pdbx_strand_id
1 'polypeptide(L)'
;NQTYLDRNLLFVEKLGRGYAWLDTGTHNSLTDASNFIETVEKRQGLKIACIEEIAYRMGFIDGEQVLRLAQPLLKSDYGQYLLDLIDK
;
A
#
# COMPACT_ATOMS: atom_id res chain seq x y z
N ASN A 1 5.49 25.08 -0.28
CA ASN A 1 5.98 25.05 -1.67
C ASN A 1 6.49 26.40 -2.16
N GLN A 2 5.74 27.51 -2.05
CA GLN A 2 6.16 28.83 -2.55
C GLN A 2 7.57 29.25 -2.07
N THR A 3 7.87 29.13 -0.78
CA THR A 3 9.23 29.44 -0.25
C THR A 3 10.36 28.60 -0.86
N TYR A 4 10.08 27.34 -1.23
CA TYR A 4 11.06 26.49 -1.91
C TYR A 4 11.22 26.90 -3.37
N LEU A 5 10.13 27.31 -4.03
CA LEU A 5 10.16 27.86 -5.38
C LEU A 5 10.97 29.17 -5.42
N ASP A 6 10.72 30.08 -4.48
CA ASP A 6 11.43 31.36 -4.35
C ASP A 6 12.94 31.16 -4.12
N ARG A 7 13.33 30.02 -3.54
CA ARG A 7 14.73 29.63 -3.29
C ARG A 7 15.33 28.75 -4.39
N ASN A 8 14.60 28.44 -5.47
CA ASN A 8 15.00 27.45 -6.49
C ASN A 8 15.33 26.06 -5.92
N LEU A 9 14.68 25.68 -4.83
CA LEU A 9 14.79 24.38 -4.15
C LEU A 9 13.53 23.53 -4.32
N LEU A 10 12.60 23.93 -5.19
CA LEU A 10 11.41 23.14 -5.50
C LEU A 10 11.68 22.21 -6.68
N PHE A 11 11.48 20.92 -6.46
CA PHE A 11 11.53 19.88 -7.49
C PHE A 11 10.12 19.33 -7.72
N VAL A 12 9.81 18.97 -8.96
CA VAL A 12 8.51 18.40 -9.34
C VAL A 12 8.73 17.10 -10.11
N GLU A 13 8.06 16.04 -9.65
CA GLU A 13 8.02 14.76 -10.34
C GLU A 13 6.71 14.63 -11.12
N LYS A 14 6.81 14.20 -12.38
CA LYS A 14 5.64 14.03 -13.24
C LYS A 14 5.09 12.62 -13.13
N LEU A 15 3.92 12.48 -12.53
CA LEU A 15 3.16 11.24 -12.54
C LEU A 15 2.40 11.11 -13.87
N GLY A 16 3.02 10.41 -14.82
CA GLY A 16 2.48 10.19 -16.16
C GLY A 16 1.38 9.12 -16.20
N ARG A 17 0.96 8.76 -17.42
CA ARG A 17 0.01 7.67 -17.64
C ARG A 17 0.54 6.37 -17.04
N GLY A 18 -0.33 5.65 -16.32
CA GLY A 18 0.01 4.41 -15.62
C GLY A 18 0.02 4.56 -14.10
N TYR A 19 0.12 5.78 -13.59
CA TYR A 19 -0.10 6.08 -12.18
C TYR A 19 -1.59 6.29 -11.89
N ALA A 20 -2.02 5.89 -10.69
CA ALA A 20 -3.32 6.23 -10.14
C ALA A 20 -3.14 7.18 -8.96
N TRP A 21 -3.80 8.34 -9.02
CA TRP A 21 -3.91 9.27 -7.90
C TRP A 21 -5.39 9.41 -7.57
N LEU A 22 -5.78 8.88 -6.41
CA LEU A 22 -7.17 8.74 -5.99
C LEU A 22 -7.49 9.82 -4.95
N ASP A 23 -8.62 10.49 -5.11
CA ASP A 23 -9.12 11.49 -4.16
C ASP A 23 -10.17 10.87 -3.23
N THR A 24 -10.10 11.15 -1.94
CA THR A 24 -11.06 10.70 -0.93
C THR A 24 -11.83 11.85 -0.30
N GLY A 25 -11.83 13.03 -0.92
CA GLY A 25 -12.49 14.24 -0.42
C GLY A 25 -14.01 14.24 -0.47
N THR A 26 -14.64 13.30 -1.18
CA THR A 26 -16.10 13.17 -1.27
C THR A 26 -16.55 11.71 -1.09
N HIS A 27 -17.83 11.49 -0.75
CA HIS A 27 -18.38 10.13 -0.66
C HIS A 27 -18.23 9.33 -1.96
N ASN A 28 -18.44 9.98 -3.11
CA ASN A 28 -18.29 9.34 -4.41
C ASN A 28 -16.83 9.01 -4.68
N SER A 29 -15.92 9.96 -4.49
CA SER A 29 -14.50 9.76 -4.78
C SER A 29 -13.86 8.71 -3.85
N LEU A 30 -14.28 8.65 -2.58
CA LEU A 30 -13.90 7.58 -1.66
C LEU A 30 -14.39 6.19 -2.11
N THR A 31 -15.61 6.11 -2.64
CA THR A 31 -16.18 4.86 -3.17
C THR A 31 -15.40 4.42 -4.40
N ASP A 32 -15.09 5.33 -5.31
CA ASP A 32 -14.28 5.06 -6.50
C ASP A 32 -12.87 4.58 -6.12
N ALA A 33 -12.25 5.21 -5.12
CA ALA A 33 -10.95 4.80 -4.61
C ALA A 33 -10.99 3.37 -4.03
N SER A 34 -12.01 3.06 -3.22
CA SER A 34 -12.21 1.72 -2.64
C SER A 34 -12.36 0.65 -3.74
N ASN A 35 -13.19 0.93 -4.74
CA ASN A 35 -13.41 0.02 -5.88
C ASN A 35 -12.14 -0.20 -6.70
N PHE A 36 -11.33 0.85 -6.88
CA PHE A 36 -10.04 0.76 -7.57
C PHE A 36 -9.09 -0.19 -6.82
N ILE A 37 -8.92 0.01 -5.51
CA ILE A 37 -8.06 -0.84 -4.67
C ILE A 37 -8.53 -2.30 -4.73
N GLU A 38 -9.82 -2.55 -4.48
CA GLU A 38 -10.39 -3.90 -4.51
C GLU A 38 -10.13 -4.61 -5.85
N THR A 39 -10.30 -3.90 -6.97
CA THR A 39 -10.09 -4.46 -8.30
C THR A 39 -8.64 -4.84 -8.55
N VAL A 40 -7.70 -3.99 -8.11
CA VAL A 40 -6.26 -4.25 -8.29
C VAL A 40 -5.83 -5.43 -7.43
N GLU A 41 -6.20 -5.46 -6.15
CA GLU A 41 -5.83 -6.55 -5.23
C GLU A 41 -6.34 -7.91 -5.71
N LYS A 42 -7.61 -7.98 -6.13
CA LYS A 42 -8.21 -9.24 -6.62
C LYS A 42 -7.55 -9.78 -7.90
N ARG A 43 -6.99 -8.91 -8.74
CA ARG A 43 -6.38 -9.32 -10.02
C ARG A 43 -4.90 -9.62 -9.91
N GLN A 44 -4.17 -8.91 -9.06
CA GLN A 44 -2.72 -9.06 -8.94
C GLN A 44 -2.31 -10.01 -7.80
N GLY A 45 -3.21 -10.29 -6.85
CA GLY A 45 -2.91 -11.15 -5.70
C GLY A 45 -1.93 -10.51 -4.70
N LEU A 46 -1.72 -9.20 -4.80
CA LEU A 46 -0.89 -8.40 -3.90
C LEU A 46 -1.76 -7.35 -3.20
N LYS A 47 -1.41 -7.04 -1.95
CA LYS A 47 -2.09 -6.00 -1.16
C LYS A 47 -1.49 -4.63 -1.44
N ILE A 48 -2.33 -3.59 -1.55
CA ILE A 48 -1.84 -2.22 -1.66
C ILE A 48 -1.67 -1.66 -0.25
N ALA A 49 -0.49 -1.10 0.03
CA ALA A 49 -0.15 -0.50 1.32
C ALA A 49 -0.25 -1.45 2.54
N CYS A 50 0.03 -2.75 2.35
CA CYS A 50 0.28 -3.68 3.45
C CYS A 50 1.57 -3.30 4.19
N ILE A 51 1.45 -2.82 5.42
CA ILE A 51 2.56 -2.19 6.16
C ILE A 51 3.57 -3.26 6.61
N GLU A 52 3.08 -4.42 7.03
CA GLU A 52 3.89 -5.56 7.44
C GLU A 52 4.70 -6.10 6.26
N GLU A 53 4.12 -6.18 5.07
CA GLU A 53 4.86 -6.57 3.87
C GLU A 53 5.95 -5.56 3.52
N ILE A 54 5.63 -4.26 3.55
CA ILE A 54 6.62 -3.21 3.29
C ILE A 54 7.77 -3.31 4.31
N ALA A 55 7.45 -3.45 5.60
CA ALA A 55 8.44 -3.57 6.66
C ALA A 55 9.32 -4.81 6.49
N TYR A 56 8.73 -5.95 6.13
CA TYR A 56 9.45 -7.19 5.87
C TYR A 56 10.39 -7.05 4.66
N ARG A 57 9.89 -6.54 3.53
CA ARG A 57 10.70 -6.33 2.32
C ARG A 57 11.81 -5.29 2.49
N MET A 58 11.60 -4.31 3.36
CA MET A 58 12.62 -3.31 3.72
C MET A 58 13.61 -3.83 4.78
N GLY A 59 13.39 -5.02 5.35
CA GLY A 59 14.25 -5.60 6.38
C GLY A 59 14.10 -4.98 7.77
N PHE A 60 12.99 -4.27 8.03
CA PHE A 60 12.68 -3.73 9.36
C PHE A 60 12.17 -4.81 10.32
N ILE A 61 11.56 -5.87 9.77
CA ILE A 61 11.14 -7.06 10.52
C ILE A 61 11.54 -8.33 9.77
N ASP A 62 11.72 -9.42 10.51
CA ASP A 62 11.98 -10.76 9.98
C ASP A 62 10.68 -11.58 9.78
N GLY A 63 10.83 -12.78 9.20
CA GLY A 63 9.70 -13.66 8.94
C GLY A 63 9.00 -14.16 10.21
N GLU A 64 9.72 -14.30 11.32
CA GLU A 64 9.10 -14.71 12.60
C GLU A 64 8.22 -13.57 13.16
N GLN A 65 8.66 -12.32 13.02
CA GLN A 65 7.88 -11.15 13.36
C GLN A 65 6.62 -11.04 12.50
N VAL A 66 6.72 -11.27 11.18
CA VAL A 66 5.54 -11.33 10.30
C VAL A 66 4.58 -12.44 10.72
N LEU A 67 5.08 -13.64 11.00
CA LEU A 67 4.27 -14.77 11.46
C LEU A 67 3.49 -14.43 12.74
N ARG A 68 4.13 -13.76 13.71
CA ARG A 68 3.46 -13.31 14.94
C ARG A 68 2.35 -12.29 14.67
N LEU A 69 2.53 -11.40 13.70
CA LEU A 69 1.51 -10.43 13.29
C LEU A 69 0.36 -11.09 12.52
N ALA A 70 0.65 -12.13 11.73
CA ALA A 70 -0.34 -12.89 10.97
C ALA A 70 -1.26 -13.73 11.87
N GLN A 71 -0.72 -14.35 12.93
CA GLN A 71 -1.45 -15.26 13.83
C GLN A 71 -2.81 -14.76 14.34
N PRO A 72 -2.96 -13.55 14.91
CA PRO A 72 -4.27 -13.07 15.36
C PRO A 72 -5.24 -12.78 14.20
N LEU A 73 -4.75 -12.64 12.97
CA LEU A 73 -5.50 -12.23 11.78
C LEU A 73 -5.87 -13.40 10.87
N LEU A 74 -5.51 -14.64 11.20
CA LEU A 74 -5.67 -15.84 10.35
C LEU A 74 -7.10 -16.13 9.91
N LYS A 75 -8.11 -15.56 10.59
CA LYS A 75 -9.52 -15.68 10.18
C LYS A 75 -9.89 -14.76 9.01
N SER A 76 -8.95 -13.93 8.55
CA SER A 76 -9.15 -12.97 7.46
C SER A 76 -8.20 -13.25 6.31
N ASP A 77 -8.61 -12.85 5.11
CA ASP A 77 -7.75 -12.90 3.92
C ASP A 77 -6.43 -12.13 4.10
N TYR A 78 -6.43 -11.11 4.98
CA TYR A 78 -5.22 -10.36 5.30
C TYR A 78 -4.21 -11.19 6.10
N GLY A 79 -4.66 -11.94 7.11
CA GLY A 79 -3.77 -12.82 7.87
C GLY A 79 -3.22 -13.96 7.02
N GLN A 80 -4.05 -14.53 6.13
CA GLN A 80 -3.60 -15.54 5.18
C GLN A 80 -2.57 -14.97 4.20
N TYR A 81 -2.78 -13.76 3.70
CA TYR A 81 -1.82 -13.07 2.84
C TYR A 81 -0.45 -12.90 3.49
N LEU A 82 -0.40 -12.56 4.79
CA LEU A 82 0.86 -12.41 5.52
C LEU A 82 1.60 -13.74 5.71
N LEU A 83 0.90 -14.86 5.81
CA LEU A 83 1.54 -16.19 5.81
C LEU A 83 2.11 -16.51 4.43
N ASP A 84 1.31 -16.34 3.38
CA ASP A 84 1.71 -16.62 2.00
C ASP A 84 2.91 -15.75 1.56
N LEU A 85 3.11 -14.60 2.21
CA LEU A 85 4.25 -13.71 1.99
C LEU A 85 5.59 -14.30 2.46
N ILE A 86 5.60 -15.04 3.58
CA ILE A 86 6.83 -15.59 4.18
C ILE A 86 7.11 -17.05 3.77
N ASP A 87 6.10 -17.74 3.23
CA ASP A 87 6.22 -19.11 2.71
C ASP A 87 6.82 -19.19 1.29
N LYS A 88 7.06 -18.04 0.63
CA LYS A 88 7.68 -17.93 -0.71
C LYS A 88 9.14 -17.51 -0.64
#